data_AF-M0H7W0-F1
#
_entry.id   AF-M0H7W0-F1
#
_cell.length_a   1.000
_cell.length_b   1.000
_cell.length_c   1.000
_cell.angle_alpha   90.00
_cell.angle_beta   90.00
_cell.angle_gamma   90.00
#
_symmetry.space_group_name_H-M   'P 1'
#
loop_
_entity.id
_entity.type
_entity.pdbx_description
1 polymer ?
#
loop_
_entity_poly.entity_id
_entity_poly.type
_entity_poly.pdbx_seq_one_letter_code
_entity_poly.pdbx_strand_id
1 'polypeptide(L)'
;MHTEGDTWVCRSCAHEEPRDANAEAAMAIQDGQRDDGAPAVADATHGSTETMQEPCPADDCDSDRANYEMMPKPGGSYEVRLFTCVECGRKWRES
;
A
#
# COMPACT_ATOMS: atom_id res chain seq x y z
N MET A 1 8.31 -23.47 28.19
CA MET A 1 6.85 -23.50 28.40
C MET A 1 6.17 -23.09 27.10
N HIS A 2 4.98 -23.59 26.81
CA HIS A 2 4.07 -23.04 25.81
C HIS A 2 2.70 -22.84 26.45
N THR A 3 1.85 -22.03 25.82
CA THR A 3 0.50 -21.79 26.30
C THR A 3 -0.47 -22.81 25.71
N GLU A 4 -1.32 -23.37 26.55
CA GLU A 4 -2.53 -24.10 26.15
C GLU A 4 -3.70 -23.49 26.92
N GLY A 5 -4.46 -22.61 26.25
CA GLY A 5 -5.48 -21.79 26.89
C GLY A 5 -4.90 -20.94 28.03
N ASP A 6 -5.40 -21.18 29.23
CA ASP A 6 -5.05 -20.48 30.48
C ASP A 6 -3.94 -21.18 31.29
N THR A 7 -3.18 -22.10 30.66
CA THR A 7 -2.13 -22.89 31.32
C THR A 7 -0.79 -22.79 30.60
N TRP A 8 0.30 -22.73 31.37
CA TRP A 8 1.66 -22.95 30.93
C TRP A 8 2.01 -24.44 30.98
N VAL A 9 2.37 -25.01 29.84
CA VAL A 9 2.74 -26.42 29.73
C VAL A 9 4.23 -26.58 29.45
N CYS A 10 4.90 -27.46 30.19
CA CYS A 10 6.28 -27.80 29.96
C CYS A 10 6.43 -28.75 28.77
N ARG A 11 7.12 -28.31 27.72
CA ARG A 11 7.43 -29.14 26.54
C ARG A 11 8.22 -30.40 26.86
N SER A 12 8.99 -30.42 27.95
CA SER A 12 9.91 -31.51 28.26
C SER A 12 9.38 -32.53 29.25
N CYS A 13 8.44 -32.14 30.12
CA CYS A 13 7.93 -33.02 31.19
C CYS A 13 6.40 -32.95 31.38
N ALA A 14 5.68 -32.20 30.53
CA ALA A 14 4.23 -32.04 30.58
C ALA A 14 3.67 -31.49 31.90
N HIS A 15 4.50 -30.88 32.76
CA HIS A 15 4.01 -30.15 33.93
C HIS A 15 3.16 -28.93 33.50
N GLU A 16 2.06 -28.71 34.21
CA GLU A 16 1.07 -27.66 33.94
C GLU A 16 1.04 -26.65 35.10
N GLU A 17 0.98 -25.35 34.79
CA GLU A 17 0.84 -24.27 35.76
C GLU A 17 -0.19 -23.24 35.26
N PRO A 18 -1.15 -22.77 36.08
CA PRO A 18 -2.09 -21.73 35.69
C PRO A 18 -1.39 -20.42 35.30
N ARG A 19 -1.96 -19.71 34.33
CA ARG A 19 -1.51 -18.38 33.91
C ARG A 19 -2.06 -17.30 34.85
N ASP A 20 -1.23 -16.30 35.11
CA ASP A 20 -1.62 -15.08 35.81
C ASP A 20 -1.65 -13.92 34.80
N ALA A 21 -2.84 -13.61 34.31
CA ALA A 21 -3.05 -12.54 33.34
C ALA A 21 -2.59 -11.16 33.85
N ASN A 22 -2.65 -10.90 35.16
CA ASN A 22 -2.24 -9.62 35.73
C ASN A 22 -0.72 -9.50 35.78
N ALA A 23 -0.04 -10.55 36.24
CA ALA A 23 1.42 -10.60 36.21
C ALA A 23 1.97 -10.51 34.78
N GLU A 24 1.29 -11.17 33.82
CA GLU A 24 1.64 -11.11 32.40
C GLU A 24 1.43 -9.71 31.80
N ALA A 25 0.31 -9.05 32.10
CA ALA A 25 0.04 -7.68 31.64
C ALA A 25 1.08 -6.68 32.18
N ALA A 26 1.54 -6.85 33.42
CA ALA A 26 2.55 -5.99 34.04
C ALA A 26 3.93 -6.09 33.36
N MET A 27 4.18 -7.13 32.58
CA MET A 27 5.41 -7.31 31.80
C MET A 27 5.32 -6.71 30.39
N ALA A 28 4.15 -6.22 29.96
CA ALA A 28 3.99 -5.57 28.66
C ALA A 28 4.52 -4.13 28.69
N ILE A 29 5.52 -3.82 27.87
CA ILE A 29 6.06 -2.46 27.74
C ILE A 29 5.33 -1.74 26.61
N GLN A 30 4.62 -0.66 26.95
CA GLN A 30 3.89 0.19 26.00
C GLN A 30 4.38 1.64 25.96
N ASP A 31 5.49 1.94 26.64
CA ASP A 31 6.02 3.30 26.73
C ASP A 31 6.31 3.87 25.33
N GLY A 32 5.71 5.03 25.04
CA GLY A 32 5.83 5.71 23.75
C GLY A 32 4.92 5.16 22.63
N GLN A 33 4.20 4.05 22.87
CA GLN A 33 3.14 3.59 21.97
C GLN A 33 1.88 4.44 22.18
N ARG A 34 1.19 4.76 21.09
CA ARG A 34 -0.11 5.44 21.12
C ARG A 34 -1.13 4.59 20.39
N ASP A 35 -2.32 4.50 20.95
CA ASP A 35 -3.47 3.87 20.32
C ASP A 35 -4.21 4.89 19.44
N ASP A 36 -3.51 5.39 18.41
CA ASP A 36 -4.04 6.41 17.49
C ASP A 36 -4.85 5.76 16.33
N GLY A 37 -5.19 4.47 16.45
CA GLY A 37 -5.83 3.68 15.41
C GLY A 37 -4.89 3.28 14.27
N ALA A 38 -5.44 2.60 13.26
CA ALA A 38 -4.67 2.20 12.09
C ALA A 38 -4.27 3.43 11.25
N PRO A 39 -3.02 3.55 10.79
CA PRO A 39 -2.62 4.65 9.94
C PRO A 39 -3.34 4.57 8.58
N ALA A 40 -3.58 5.73 7.97
CA ALA A 40 -4.03 5.77 6.59
C ALA A 40 -2.95 5.16 5.68
N VAL A 41 -3.29 4.09 4.96
CA VAL A 41 -2.40 3.46 3.98
C VAL A 41 -2.81 3.97 2.59
N ALA A 42 -1.88 4.61 1.89
CA ALA A 42 -2.12 5.01 0.50
C ALA A 42 -2.08 3.77 -0.41
N ASP A 43 -3.05 3.66 -1.31
CA ASP A 43 -3.03 2.66 -2.38
C ASP A 43 -1.98 3.07 -3.43
N ALA A 44 -0.77 2.51 -3.32
CA ALA A 44 0.33 2.75 -4.24
C ALA A 44 0.10 2.15 -5.64
N THR A 45 -0.99 1.41 -5.85
CA THR A 45 -1.38 0.87 -7.16
C THR A 45 -2.07 1.92 -8.03
N HIS A 46 -2.64 2.97 -7.43
CA HIS A 46 -2.96 4.19 -8.14
C HIS A 46 -1.65 4.94 -8.36
N GLY A 47 -1.07 4.74 -9.54
CA GLY A 47 0.18 5.36 -9.95
C GLY A 47 0.18 6.84 -9.58
N SER A 48 1.30 7.31 -9.02
CA SER A 48 1.58 8.73 -8.90
C SER A 48 1.17 9.39 -10.21
N THR A 49 0.21 10.32 -10.17
CA THR A 49 -0.16 11.15 -11.32
C THR A 49 1.00 12.10 -11.59
N GLU A 50 2.13 11.53 -11.99
CA GLU A 50 3.29 12.27 -12.45
C GLU A 50 2.87 12.95 -13.74
N THR A 51 2.74 14.26 -13.65
CA THR A 51 2.50 15.09 -14.81
C THR A 51 3.82 15.39 -15.50
N MET A 52 3.88 15.26 -16.81
CA MET A 52 4.98 15.76 -17.64
C MET A 52 4.50 16.84 -18.60
N GLN A 53 5.45 17.56 -19.20
CA GLN A 53 5.17 18.49 -20.29
C GLN A 53 4.94 17.69 -21.58
N GLU A 54 3.69 17.65 -22.04
CA GLU A 54 3.25 16.98 -23.27
C GLU A 54 2.02 17.72 -23.81
N PRO A 55 2.09 18.33 -25.02
CA PRO A 55 0.98 19.07 -25.60
C PRO A 55 -0.25 18.19 -25.88
N CYS A 56 -1.43 18.67 -25.51
CA CYS A 56 -2.68 17.98 -25.80
C CYS A 56 -2.95 17.98 -27.31
N PRO A 57 -3.28 16.84 -27.93
CA PRO A 57 -3.58 16.77 -29.37
C PRO A 57 -5.02 17.21 -29.71
N ALA A 58 -5.79 17.72 -28.76
CA ALA A 58 -7.16 18.14 -29.00
C ALA A 58 -7.19 19.61 -29.46
N ASP A 59 -7.84 19.89 -30.59
CA ASP A 59 -7.91 21.23 -31.18
C ASP A 59 -8.59 22.28 -30.27
N ASP A 60 -9.36 21.83 -29.28
CA ASP A 60 -10.08 22.65 -28.29
C ASP A 60 -9.39 22.71 -26.93
N CYS A 61 -8.12 22.26 -26.82
CA CYS A 61 -7.39 22.21 -25.57
C CYS A 61 -5.92 22.61 -25.72
N ASP A 62 -5.55 23.76 -25.15
CA ASP A 62 -4.18 24.29 -25.16
C ASP A 62 -3.31 23.78 -23.99
N SER A 63 -3.67 22.65 -23.38
CA SER A 63 -2.91 22.11 -22.24
C SER A 63 -1.56 21.58 -22.69
N ASP A 64 -0.51 21.91 -21.95
CA ASP A 64 0.86 21.43 -22.15
C ASP A 64 1.26 20.34 -21.14
N ARG A 65 0.30 19.81 -20.37
CA ARG A 65 0.56 18.83 -19.30
C ARG A 65 -0.30 17.57 -19.42
N ALA A 66 0.34 16.42 -19.22
CA ALA A 66 -0.33 15.13 -19.22
C ALA A 66 0.22 14.20 -18.11
N ASN A 67 -0.67 13.39 -17.54
CA ASN A 67 -0.28 12.19 -16.80
C ASN A 67 0.12 11.10 -17.78
N TYR A 68 1.01 10.18 -17.39
CA TYR A 68 1.38 9.05 -18.22
C TYR A 68 1.27 7.71 -17.48
N GLU A 69 0.84 6.68 -18.20
CA GLU A 69 0.77 5.31 -17.71
C GLU A 69 1.55 4.40 -18.68
N MET A 70 2.41 3.54 -18.15
CA MET A 70 3.10 2.51 -18.95
C MET A 70 2.16 1.32 -19.13
N MET A 71 1.78 1.02 -20.37
CA MET A 71 0.93 -0.13 -20.69
C MET A 71 1.66 -1.13 -21.60
N PRO A 72 1.49 -2.45 -21.39
CA PRO A 72 2.00 -3.44 -22.32
C PRO A 72 1.28 -3.32 -23.68
N LYS A 73 2.01 -3.45 -24.79
CA LYS A 73 1.38 -3.69 -26.09
C LYS A 73 0.63 -5.03 -26.05
N PRO A 74 -0.52 -5.15 -26.74
CA PRO A 74 -1.10 -6.45 -27.05
C PRO A 74 -0.03 -7.33 -27.72
N GLY A 75 0.34 -8.45 -27.10
CA GLY A 75 1.41 -9.34 -27.60
C GLY A 75 2.77 -9.21 -26.90
N GLY A 76 2.91 -8.35 -25.88
CA GLY A 76 3.90 -8.53 -24.81
C GLY A 76 5.36 -8.15 -25.08
N SER A 77 5.68 -7.41 -26.15
CA SER A 77 7.09 -7.11 -26.49
C SER A 77 7.55 -5.67 -26.22
N TYR A 78 6.65 -4.69 -26.10
CA TYR A 78 7.02 -3.29 -25.86
C TYR A 78 6.01 -2.60 -24.95
N GLU A 79 6.51 -1.74 -24.05
CA GLU A 79 5.72 -0.82 -23.25
C GLU A 79 5.37 0.42 -24.09
N VAL A 80 4.11 0.88 -24.04
CA VAL A 80 3.66 2.13 -24.67
C VAL A 80 3.14 3.04 -23.58
N ARG A 81 3.57 4.30 -23.62
CA ARG A 81 3.01 5.36 -22.77
C ARG A 81 1.62 5.74 -23.27
N LEU A 82 0.66 5.69 -22.37
CA LEU A 82 -0.65 6.30 -22.54
C LEU A 82 -0.66 7.61 -21.78
N PHE A 83 -0.81 8.70 -22.50
CA PHE A 83 -0.97 10.02 -21.91
C PHE A 83 -2.43 10.30 -21.61
N THR A 84 -2.68 11.07 -20.55
CA THR A 84 -3.99 11.61 -20.18
C THR A 84 -3.83 13.10 -19.87
N CYS A 85 -4.46 13.98 -20.66
CA CYS A 85 -4.40 15.44 -20.45
C CYS A 85 -4.96 15.78 -19.07
N VAL A 86 -4.30 16.68 -18.35
CA VAL A 86 -4.73 17.09 -17.01
C VAL A 86 -5.96 18.01 -17.03
N GLU A 87 -6.20 18.72 -18.14
CA GLU A 87 -7.31 19.67 -18.30
C GLU A 87 -8.55 18.99 -18.89
N CYS A 88 -8.44 18.41 -20.10
CA CYS A 88 -9.59 17.87 -20.83
C CYS A 88 -9.78 16.35 -20.67
N GLY A 89 -8.82 15.64 -20.05
CA GLY A 89 -8.90 14.19 -19.85
C GLY A 89 -8.76 13.35 -21.11
N ARG A 90 -8.46 13.94 -22.28
CA ARG A 90 -8.17 13.22 -23.52
C ARG A 90 -7.04 12.22 -23.27
N LYS A 91 -7.19 10.98 -23.74
CA LYS A 91 -6.13 9.98 -23.74
C LYS A 91 -5.53 9.78 -25.13
N TRP A 92 -4.21 9.70 -25.24
CA TRP A 92 -3.49 9.43 -26.49
C TRP A 92 -2.23 8.62 -26.26
N ARG A 93 -1.67 8.04 -27.32
CA ARG A 93 -0.40 7.31 -27.29
C ARG A 93 0.69 8.18 -27.92
N GLU A 94 1.92 7.99 -27.48
CA GLU A 94 3.10 8.52 -28.17
C GLU A 94 3.07 8.06 -29.64
N SER A 95 3.25 9.00 -30.56
CA SER A 95 3.19 8.80 -32.02
C SER A 95 4.48 8.21 -32.57
#